data_AF-A0A354WSQ1-F1
#
_entry.id   AF-A0A354WSQ1-F1
#
_cell.length_a   1.000
_cell.length_b   1.000
_cell.length_c   1.000
_cell.angle_alpha   90.00
_cell.angle_beta   90.00
_cell.angle_gamma   90.00
#
_symmetry.space_group_name_H-M   'P 1'
#
loop_
_entity.id
_entity.type
_entity.pdbx_description
1 polymer ?
#
loop_
_entity_poly.entity_id
_entity_poly.type
_entity_poly.pdbx_seq_one_letter_code
_entity_poly.pdbx_strand_id
1 'polypeptide(L)'
;ERDPHGNVQVSLIESEKLFSALVRDNLAARKAAGTYCGKFSTQHHFLGYEGRCAFPSNFDADYCYSLGYNAFMLIQYGYTGYLSKVSNLSKPAEEWVAGGMPITKMMNMERRNGKDKPVIRKALVELDGKPFRFFAEHRAKWAAETCYVYPGAIQYFGPREVCDLTTRTLALEKA
;
A
#
# COMPACT_ATOMS: atom_id res chain seq x y z
N GLU A 1 -5.45 -22.03 -7.87
CA GLU A 1 -5.44 -21.48 -9.24
C GLU A 1 -4.47 -20.31 -9.33
N ARG A 2 -3.75 -20.13 -10.44
CA ARG A 2 -2.81 -19.00 -10.67
C ARG A 2 -3.39 -18.09 -11.76
N ASP A 3 -3.07 -16.81 -11.70
CA ASP A 3 -3.46 -15.86 -12.76
C ASP A 3 -2.63 -16.05 -14.06
N PRO A 4 -2.95 -15.36 -15.17
CA PRO A 4 -2.19 -15.47 -16.44
C PRO A 4 -0.69 -15.09 -16.33
N HIS A 5 -0.28 -14.41 -15.26
CA HIS A 5 1.09 -14.01 -14.99
C HIS A 5 1.81 -14.94 -13.98
N GLY A 6 1.12 -15.99 -13.52
CA GLY A 6 1.61 -16.99 -12.59
C GLY A 6 1.51 -16.61 -11.10
N ASN A 7 0.83 -15.51 -10.76
CA ASN A 7 0.64 -15.12 -9.37
C ASN A 7 -0.37 -16.07 -8.69
N VAL A 8 -0.09 -16.40 -7.44
CA VAL A 8 -1.02 -17.14 -6.58
C VAL A 8 -2.13 -16.18 -6.14
N GLN A 9 -3.38 -16.66 -6.12
CA GLN A 9 -4.54 -15.89 -5.66
C GLN A 9 -4.57 -15.80 -4.13
N VAL A 10 -3.63 -15.06 -3.56
CA VAL A 10 -3.46 -14.91 -2.10
C VAL A 10 -4.68 -14.28 -1.42
N SER A 11 -5.48 -13.51 -2.15
CA SER A 11 -6.74 -12.93 -1.65
C SER A 11 -7.82 -13.95 -1.33
N LEU A 12 -7.70 -15.20 -1.81
CA LEU A 12 -8.60 -16.29 -1.43
C LEU A 12 -8.09 -17.11 -0.23
N ILE A 13 -6.90 -16.79 0.28
CA ILE A 13 -6.33 -17.45 1.44
C ILE A 13 -6.74 -16.68 2.69
N GLU A 14 -7.60 -17.30 3.51
CA GLU A 14 -8.13 -16.77 4.76
C GLU A 14 -7.08 -16.78 5.89
N SER A 15 -6.00 -16.02 5.68
CA SER A 15 -4.83 -15.97 6.56
C SER A 15 -5.20 -15.50 7.97
N GLU A 16 -6.17 -14.59 8.10
CA GLU A 16 -6.68 -14.07 9.36
C GLU A 16 -7.39 -15.15 10.21
N LYS A 17 -8.08 -16.08 9.56
CA LYS A 17 -8.70 -17.23 10.24
C LYS A 17 -7.64 -18.22 10.69
N LEU A 18 -6.61 -18.46 9.87
CA LEU A 18 -5.47 -19.29 10.26
C LEU A 18 -4.78 -18.74 11.50
N PHE A 19 -4.44 -17.44 11.52
CA PHE A 19 -3.81 -16.83 12.69
C PHE A 19 -4.69 -16.93 13.94
N SER A 20 -5.99 -16.68 13.79
CA SER A 20 -6.94 -16.76 14.90
C SER A 20 -7.07 -18.18 15.47
N ALA A 21 -7.02 -19.21 14.62
CA ALA A 21 -6.99 -20.60 15.04
C ALA A 21 -5.71 -20.93 15.83
N LEU A 22 -4.54 -20.53 15.32
CA LEU A 22 -3.26 -20.74 16.00
C LEU A 22 -3.19 -20.05 17.37
N VAL A 23 -3.69 -18.81 17.46
CA VAL A 23 -3.77 -18.07 18.73
C VAL A 23 -4.73 -18.74 19.70
N ARG A 24 -5.90 -19.19 19.24
CA ARG A 24 -6.88 -19.89 20.07
C ARG A 24 -6.28 -21.16 20.69
N ASP A 25 -5.58 -21.96 19.89
CA ASP A 25 -4.96 -23.21 20.35
C ASP A 25 -3.86 -22.92 21.38
N ASN A 26 -3.04 -21.89 21.15
CA ASN A 26 -2.04 -21.45 22.12
C ASN A 26 -2.67 -20.97 23.44
N LEU A 27 -3.72 -20.15 23.38
CA LEU A 27 -4.40 -19.64 24.58
C LEU A 27 -5.16 -20.74 25.33
N ALA A 28 -5.68 -21.76 24.63
CA ALA A 28 -6.29 -22.93 25.26
C ALA A 28 -5.25 -23.74 26.05
N ALA A 29 -4.07 -23.98 25.49
CA ALA A 29 -2.97 -24.64 26.19
C ALA A 29 -2.53 -23.83 27.42
N ARG A 30 -2.40 -22.50 27.30
CA ARG A 30 -2.07 -21.61 28.42
C ARG A 30 -3.14 -21.61 29.52
N LYS A 31 -4.41 -21.70 29.13
CA LYS A 31 -5.54 -21.81 30.08
C LYS A 31 -5.51 -23.13 30.84
N ALA A 32 -5.23 -24.25 30.16
CA ALA A 32 -5.04 -25.55 30.79
C ALA A 32 -3.86 -25.56 31.78
N ALA A 33 -2.79 -24.83 31.46
CA ALA A 33 -1.63 -24.64 32.33
C ALA A 33 -1.84 -23.57 33.44
N GLY A 34 -3.01 -22.94 33.53
CA GLY A 34 -3.29 -21.89 34.53
C GLY A 34 -2.57 -20.56 34.31
N THR A 35 -1.91 -20.35 33.16
CA THR A 35 -1.13 -19.12 32.84
C THR A 35 -1.91 -18.09 32.00
N TYR A 36 -3.19 -18.36 31.75
CA TYR A 36 -4.10 -17.45 31.06
C TYR A 36 -5.52 -17.63 31.60
N CYS A 37 -6.10 -16.56 32.15
CA CYS A 37 -7.46 -16.54 32.71
C CYS A 37 -8.48 -15.78 31.83
N GLY A 38 -8.03 -15.20 30.71
CA GLY A 38 -8.86 -14.37 29.85
C GLY A 38 -9.86 -15.16 28.99
N LYS A 39 -10.75 -14.41 28.34
CA LYS A 39 -11.66 -14.91 27.29
C LYS A 39 -11.15 -14.41 25.94
N PHE A 40 -10.96 -15.32 25.00
CA PHE A 40 -10.60 -15.00 23.63
C PHE A 40 -11.80 -15.21 22.71
N SER A 41 -12.19 -14.17 21.98
CA SER A 41 -13.24 -14.20 20.96
C SER A 41 -12.80 -13.34 19.79
N THR A 42 -13.02 -13.82 18.57
CA THR A 42 -12.50 -13.18 17.35
C THR A 42 -13.63 -12.76 16.43
N GLN A 43 -13.39 -11.66 15.71
CA GLN A 43 -14.14 -11.27 14.53
C GLN A 43 -13.14 -11.15 13.38
N HIS A 44 -13.53 -11.60 12.20
CA HIS A 44 -12.67 -11.61 11.01
C HIS A 44 -13.22 -10.61 10.01
N HIS A 45 -12.33 -9.80 9.46
CA HIS A 45 -12.64 -8.83 8.43
C HIS A 45 -11.64 -9.00 7.29
N PHE A 46 -12.13 -8.98 6.07
CA PHE A 46 -11.31 -8.95 4.87
C PHE A 46 -11.74 -7.77 4.02
N LEU A 47 -11.00 -6.66 4.16
CA LEU A 47 -11.26 -5.42 3.46
C LEU A 47 -10.36 -5.34 2.22
N GLY A 48 -10.96 -5.29 1.03
CA GLY A 48 -10.22 -5.33 -0.22
C GLY A 48 -11.03 -4.81 -1.41
N TYR A 49 -12.01 -5.57 -1.88
CA TYR A 49 -12.74 -5.26 -3.12
C TYR A 49 -13.49 -3.92 -3.05
N GLU A 50 -14.05 -3.59 -1.89
CA GLU A 50 -14.78 -2.36 -1.63
C GLU A 50 -13.93 -1.09 -1.79
N GLY A 51 -12.61 -1.19 -1.63
CA GLY A 51 -11.70 -0.05 -1.76
C GLY A 51 -11.21 0.20 -3.19
N ARG A 52 -11.43 -0.73 -4.12
CA ARG A 52 -10.84 -0.67 -5.48
C ARG A 52 -11.63 0.17 -6.47
N CYS A 53 -12.92 0.37 -6.21
CA CYS A 53 -13.84 1.15 -7.05
C CYS A 53 -14.54 2.26 -6.25
N ALA A 54 -13.91 2.73 -5.17
CA ALA A 54 -14.35 3.92 -4.45
C ALA A 54 -14.04 5.18 -5.27
N PHE A 55 -14.67 6.29 -4.92
CA PHE A 55 -14.30 7.60 -5.47
C PHE A 55 -12.83 7.92 -5.11
N PRO A 56 -12.01 8.39 -6.06
CA PRO A 56 -10.62 8.74 -5.79
C PRO A 56 -10.54 9.97 -4.90
N SER A 57 -9.58 10.00 -3.98
CA SER A 57 -9.24 11.21 -3.20
C SER A 57 -8.88 12.38 -4.12
N ASN A 58 -8.90 13.62 -3.62
CA ASN A 58 -8.41 14.78 -4.40
C ASN A 58 -6.98 14.54 -4.91
N PHE A 59 -6.12 13.97 -4.05
CA PHE A 59 -4.76 13.58 -4.43
C PHE A 59 -4.73 12.63 -5.65
N ASP A 60 -5.50 11.53 -5.61
CA ASP A 60 -5.53 10.57 -6.71
C ASP A 60 -6.21 11.13 -7.96
N ALA A 61 -7.24 11.97 -7.81
CA ALA A 61 -7.91 12.65 -8.91
C ALA A 61 -6.93 13.57 -9.66
N ASP A 62 -6.22 14.44 -8.93
CA ASP A 62 -5.22 15.34 -9.50
C ASP A 62 -4.05 14.55 -10.11
N TYR A 63 -3.57 13.52 -9.40
CA TYR A 63 -2.43 12.71 -9.84
C TYR A 63 -2.76 11.93 -11.11
N CYS A 64 -3.92 11.27 -11.17
CA CYS A 64 -4.32 10.48 -12.33
C CYS A 64 -4.63 11.37 -13.54
N TYR A 65 -5.27 12.53 -13.32
CA TYR A 65 -5.48 13.51 -14.40
C TYR A 65 -4.14 14.02 -14.95
N SER A 66 -3.22 14.41 -14.06
CA SER A 66 -1.88 14.87 -14.44
C SER A 66 -1.09 13.81 -15.21
N LEU A 67 -1.15 12.54 -14.78
CA LEU A 67 -0.50 11.44 -15.48
C LEU A 67 -1.05 11.24 -16.90
N GLY A 68 -2.37 11.31 -17.09
CA GLY A 68 -3.01 11.19 -18.40
C GLY A 68 -2.64 12.35 -19.32
N TYR A 69 -2.71 13.58 -18.82
CA TYR A 69 -2.32 14.77 -19.58
C TYR A 69 -0.84 14.75 -19.97
N ASN A 70 0.03 14.38 -19.02
CA ASN A 70 1.46 14.24 -19.29
C ASN A 70 1.78 13.10 -20.28
N ALA A 71 1.04 11.99 -20.25
CA ALA A 71 1.20 10.93 -21.25
C ALA A 71 0.90 11.43 -22.67
N PHE A 72 -0.15 12.25 -22.82
CA PHE A 72 -0.44 12.93 -24.09
C PHE A 72 0.73 13.83 -24.52
N MET A 73 1.29 14.63 -23.62
CA MET A 73 2.44 15.48 -23.93
C MET A 73 3.68 14.68 -24.35
N LEU A 74 3.97 13.55 -23.69
CA LEU A 74 5.07 12.66 -24.08
C LEU A 74 4.88 12.13 -25.52
N ILE A 75 3.65 11.76 -25.90
CA ILE A 75 3.31 11.33 -27.26
C ILE A 75 3.50 12.49 -28.25
N GLN A 76 3.01 13.69 -27.93
CA GLN A 76 3.14 14.87 -28.79
C GLN A 76 4.61 15.22 -29.08
N TYR A 77 5.51 15.01 -28.11
CA TYR A 77 6.95 15.22 -28.28
C TYR A 77 7.69 14.02 -28.90
N GLY A 78 6.98 12.96 -29.31
CA GLY A 78 7.54 11.82 -30.03
C GLY A 78 8.24 10.77 -29.16
N TYR A 79 8.00 10.76 -27.84
CA TYR A 79 8.57 9.74 -26.95
C TYR A 79 7.80 8.42 -27.03
N THR A 80 8.53 7.30 -27.00
CA THR A 80 7.97 5.93 -26.94
C THR A 80 8.73 5.07 -25.94
N GLY A 81 8.07 4.11 -25.30
CA GLY A 81 8.66 3.26 -24.25
C GLY A 81 8.91 3.97 -22.92
N TYR A 82 8.25 5.11 -22.69
CA TYR A 82 8.30 5.88 -21.45
C TYR A 82 7.04 5.69 -20.62
N LEU A 83 7.21 5.58 -19.30
CA LEU A 83 6.14 5.71 -18.31
C LEU A 83 5.90 7.20 -18.02
N SER A 84 4.64 7.63 -18.05
CA SER A 84 4.25 8.96 -17.56
C SER A 84 4.59 9.08 -16.08
N LYS A 85 5.26 10.16 -15.69
CA LYS A 85 5.76 10.38 -14.33
C LYS A 85 5.39 11.78 -13.87
N VAL A 86 4.89 11.88 -12.65
CA VAL A 86 4.76 13.15 -11.91
C VAL A 86 5.58 13.03 -10.62
N SER A 87 6.34 14.07 -10.29
CA SER A 87 7.24 14.13 -9.13
C SER A 87 6.81 15.26 -8.18
N ASN A 88 7.43 15.32 -6.99
CA ASN A 88 7.09 16.26 -5.91
C ASN A 88 5.68 16.07 -5.33
N LEU A 89 5.17 14.84 -5.32
CA LEU A 89 3.81 14.50 -4.87
C LEU A 89 3.49 14.84 -3.41
N SER A 90 4.50 15.15 -2.58
CA SER A 90 4.29 15.63 -1.20
C SER A 90 4.04 17.14 -1.12
N LYS A 91 4.15 17.87 -2.23
CA LYS A 91 3.85 19.30 -2.36
C LYS A 91 2.45 19.50 -2.92
N PRO A 92 1.88 20.72 -2.83
CA PRO A 92 0.65 21.07 -3.55
C PRO A 92 0.76 20.73 -5.03
N ALA A 93 -0.37 20.38 -5.67
CA ALA A 93 -0.42 19.92 -7.05
C ALA A 93 0.19 20.93 -8.04
N GLU A 94 0.12 22.22 -7.71
CA GLU A 94 0.69 23.33 -8.46
C GLU A 94 2.23 23.30 -8.53
N GLU A 95 2.89 22.58 -7.60
CA GLU A 95 4.36 22.42 -7.54
C GLU A 95 4.84 21.06 -8.10
N TRP A 96 3.92 20.27 -8.66
CA TRP A 96 4.27 18.98 -9.23
C TRP A 96 5.06 19.12 -10.54
N VAL A 97 5.98 18.19 -10.76
CA VAL A 97 6.86 18.19 -11.94
C VAL A 97 6.56 16.98 -12.82
N ALA A 98 6.08 17.24 -14.02
CA ALA A 98 5.77 16.23 -15.03
C ALA A 98 7.03 15.80 -15.80
N GLY A 99 7.06 14.55 -16.27
CA GLY A 99 8.15 14.00 -17.07
C GLY A 99 7.93 12.56 -17.51
N GLY A 100 8.96 11.92 -18.03
CA GLY A 100 8.93 10.52 -18.46
C GLY A 100 10.03 9.68 -17.82
N MET A 101 9.76 8.41 -17.56
CA MET A 101 10.77 7.42 -17.16
C MET A 101 10.85 6.28 -18.19
N PRO A 102 12.01 6.01 -18.81
CA PRO A 102 12.16 4.85 -19.69
C PRO A 102 11.81 3.56 -18.95
N ILE A 103 10.91 2.75 -19.49
CA ILE A 103 10.39 1.55 -18.80
C ILE A 103 11.49 0.54 -18.48
N THR A 104 12.51 0.45 -19.34
CA THR A 104 13.65 -0.45 -19.19
C THR A 104 14.47 -0.19 -17.92
N LYS A 105 14.47 1.04 -17.39
CA LYS A 105 15.15 1.36 -16.12
C LYS A 105 14.51 0.67 -14.91
N MET A 106 13.24 0.24 -15.02
CA MET A 106 12.53 -0.45 -13.94
C MET A 106 12.58 -1.98 -14.08
N MET A 107 13.17 -2.49 -15.16
CA MET A 107 13.16 -3.92 -15.48
C MET A 107 14.37 -4.66 -14.90
N ASN A 108 14.15 -5.91 -14.54
CA ASN A 108 15.17 -6.90 -14.22
C ASN A 108 14.83 -8.24 -14.90
N MET A 109 15.76 -9.20 -14.86
CA MET A 109 15.50 -10.56 -15.32
C MET A 109 14.97 -11.41 -14.16
N GLU A 110 13.83 -12.08 -14.36
CA GLU A 110 13.31 -13.11 -13.46
C GLU A 110 13.08 -14.42 -14.20
N ARG A 111 13.38 -15.55 -13.56
CA ARG A 111 13.10 -16.88 -14.12
C ARG A 111 11.67 -17.32 -13.80
N ARG A 112 10.82 -17.43 -14.81
CA ARG A 112 9.40 -17.85 -14.70
C ARG A 112 9.12 -19.00 -15.65
N ASN A 113 8.54 -20.09 -15.12
CA ASN A 113 8.28 -21.33 -15.86
C ASN A 113 9.54 -21.83 -16.60
N GLY A 114 10.70 -21.77 -15.94
CA GLY A 114 11.97 -22.24 -16.47
C GLY A 114 12.66 -21.34 -17.50
N LYS A 115 12.06 -20.19 -17.89
CA LYS A 115 12.63 -19.22 -18.84
C LYS A 115 12.90 -17.88 -18.18
N ASP A 116 13.97 -17.21 -18.58
CA ASP A 116 14.30 -15.86 -18.13
C ASP A 116 13.43 -14.86 -18.90
N LYS A 117 12.73 -13.99 -18.16
CA LYS A 117 11.83 -12.97 -18.72
C LYS A 117 12.16 -11.60 -18.12
N PRO A 118 12.17 -10.53 -18.94
CA PRO A 118 12.31 -9.18 -18.43
C PRO A 118 10.99 -8.77 -17.77
N VAL A 119 11.05 -8.32 -16.52
CA VAL A 119 9.88 -7.94 -15.72
C VAL A 119 10.21 -6.71 -14.89
N ILE A 120 9.19 -5.94 -14.50
CA ILE A 120 9.37 -4.85 -13.53
C ILE A 120 9.44 -5.44 -12.13
N ARG A 121 10.50 -5.11 -11.39
CA ARG A 121 10.67 -5.56 -10.01
C ARG A 121 9.57 -4.96 -9.14
N LYS A 122 8.88 -5.79 -8.35
CA LYS A 122 7.98 -5.31 -7.30
C LYS A 122 8.80 -4.61 -6.22
N ALA A 123 8.53 -3.32 -5.98
CA ALA A 123 9.05 -2.62 -4.83
C ALA A 123 8.35 -3.14 -3.57
N LEU A 124 9.12 -3.62 -2.60
CA LEU A 124 8.62 -4.09 -1.30
C LEU A 124 8.87 -3.00 -0.25
N VAL A 125 8.38 -3.22 0.98
CA VAL A 125 8.69 -2.33 2.10
C VAL A 125 10.19 -2.38 2.40
N GLU A 126 10.84 -1.23 2.39
CA GLU A 126 12.22 -1.06 2.85
C GLU A 126 12.24 -1.02 4.38
N LEU A 127 12.81 -2.05 5.01
CA LEU A 127 12.80 -2.22 6.48
C LEU A 127 13.70 -1.22 7.20
N ASP A 128 14.62 -0.57 6.49
CA ASP A 128 15.43 0.53 6.97
C ASP A 128 14.86 1.90 6.55
N GLY A 129 13.76 1.93 5.79
CA GLY A 129 13.08 3.15 5.36
C GLY A 129 12.32 3.86 6.49
N LYS A 130 12.14 5.17 6.35
CA LYS A 130 11.45 6.04 7.33
C LYS A 130 10.05 5.51 7.73
N PRO A 131 9.18 5.05 6.79
CA PRO A 131 7.87 4.53 7.16
C PRO A 131 7.94 3.31 8.10
N PHE A 132 8.82 2.34 7.82
CA PHE A 132 8.94 1.15 8.67
C PHE A 132 9.60 1.48 10.01
N ARG A 133 10.63 2.33 10.03
CA ARG A 133 11.25 2.76 11.29
C ARG A 133 10.25 3.45 12.21
N PHE A 134 9.43 4.35 11.67
CA PHE A 134 8.34 4.97 12.42
C PHE A 134 7.40 3.92 13.04
N PHE A 135 6.97 2.92 12.27
CA PHE A 135 6.20 1.80 12.83
C PHE A 135 6.97 1.03 13.92
N ALA A 136 8.23 0.69 13.67
CA ALA A 136 9.06 -0.11 14.58
C ALA A 136 9.30 0.58 15.93
N GLU A 137 9.48 1.91 15.93
CA GLU A 137 9.67 2.75 17.12
C GLU A 137 8.43 2.77 18.02
N HIS A 138 7.23 2.74 17.43
CA HIS A 138 5.99 2.93 18.19
C HIS A 138 5.23 1.63 18.48
N ARG A 139 5.44 0.54 17.71
CA ARG A 139 4.63 -0.69 17.80
C ARG A 139 4.61 -1.35 19.18
N ALA A 140 5.67 -1.20 19.99
CA ALA A 140 5.71 -1.77 21.34
C ALA A 140 4.68 -1.09 22.26
N LYS A 141 4.59 0.25 22.20
CA LYS A 141 3.58 1.03 22.91
C LYS A 141 2.18 0.69 22.39
N TRP A 142 2.00 0.69 21.08
CA TRP A 142 0.70 0.40 20.44
C TRP A 142 0.19 -1.02 20.73
N ALA A 143 1.07 -1.98 21.01
CA ALA A 143 0.68 -3.34 21.37
C ALA A 143 0.14 -3.45 22.82
N ALA A 144 0.56 -2.55 23.72
CA ALA A 144 0.23 -2.62 25.15
C ALA A 144 -0.81 -1.58 25.58
N GLU A 145 -0.86 -0.43 24.93
CA GLU A 145 -1.71 0.70 25.30
C GLU A 145 -2.84 0.96 24.28
N THR A 146 -3.92 1.59 24.74
CA THR A 146 -5.01 2.06 23.88
C THR A 146 -4.59 3.31 23.10
N CYS A 147 -3.91 3.11 21.97
CA CYS A 147 -3.37 4.18 21.12
C CYS A 147 -4.07 4.27 19.74
N TYR A 148 -5.39 4.05 19.69
CA TYR A 148 -6.14 4.07 18.42
C TYR A 148 -6.23 5.48 17.83
N VAL A 149 -6.14 5.55 16.50
CA VAL A 149 -6.44 6.74 15.71
C VAL A 149 -7.71 6.45 14.93
N TYR A 150 -8.63 7.42 14.89
CA TYR A 150 -9.92 7.29 14.23
C TYR A 150 -9.95 8.18 12.98
N PRO A 151 -9.40 7.73 11.83
CA PRO A 151 -9.51 8.48 10.60
C PRO A 151 -11.00 8.56 10.18
N GLY A 152 -11.41 9.74 9.72
CA GLY A 152 -12.74 9.94 9.15
C GLY A 152 -12.84 9.41 7.71
N ALA A 153 -14.03 9.55 7.12
CA ALA A 153 -14.21 9.31 5.69
C ALA A 153 -13.41 10.34 4.86
N ILE A 154 -13.05 9.96 3.63
CA ILE A 154 -12.43 10.88 2.66
C ILE A 154 -13.34 12.10 2.49
N GLN A 155 -12.77 13.30 2.66
CA GLN A 155 -13.46 14.56 2.42
C GLN A 155 -13.04 15.12 1.06
N TYR A 156 -14.02 15.56 0.27
CA TYR A 156 -13.82 16.15 -1.05
C TYR A 156 -14.00 17.67 -1.05
N PHE A 157 -14.60 18.20 0.02
CA PHE A 157 -14.94 19.61 0.17
C PHE A 157 -14.50 20.07 1.56
N GLY A 158 -13.97 21.29 1.63
CA GLY A 158 -13.51 21.90 2.88
C GLY A 158 -12.05 22.33 2.81
N PRO A 159 -11.40 22.54 3.97
CA PRO A 159 -10.00 22.97 4.04
C PRO A 159 -9.05 21.99 3.34
N ARG A 160 -8.05 22.54 2.64
CA ARG A 160 -7.02 21.74 1.91
C ARG A 160 -6.27 20.79 2.84
N GLU A 161 -6.00 21.21 4.07
CA GLU A 161 -5.36 20.38 5.11
C GLU A 161 -6.13 19.11 5.48
N VAL A 162 -7.40 19.00 5.08
CA VAL A 162 -8.23 17.81 5.28
C VAL A 162 -8.46 17.05 3.97
N CYS A 163 -8.80 17.77 2.89
CA CYS A 163 -9.21 17.15 1.62
C CYS A 163 -8.03 16.72 0.74
N ASP A 164 -6.90 17.41 0.85
CA ASP A 164 -5.71 17.21 0.00
C ASP A 164 -4.60 16.44 0.76
N LEU A 165 -4.99 15.67 1.79
CA LEU A 165 -4.06 14.87 2.58
C LEU A 165 -3.40 13.78 1.72
N THR A 166 -2.09 13.62 1.90
CA THR A 166 -1.34 12.50 1.35
C THR A 166 -1.26 11.34 2.34
N THR A 167 -0.83 10.17 1.87
CA THR A 167 -0.59 9.03 2.75
C THR A 167 0.54 9.34 3.75
N ARG A 168 0.46 8.73 4.95
CA ARG A 168 1.57 8.81 5.92
C ARG A 168 2.87 8.26 5.36
N THR A 169 2.80 7.26 4.49
CA THR A 169 3.96 6.72 3.77
C THR A 169 4.65 7.81 2.96
N LEU A 170 3.92 8.51 2.07
CA LEU A 170 4.50 9.56 1.24
C LEU A 170 5.05 10.72 2.08
N ALA A 171 4.32 11.12 3.12
CA ALA A 171 4.77 12.16 4.05
C ALA A 171 6.09 11.77 4.75
N LEU A 172 6.22 10.53 5.23
CA LEU A 172 7.43 10.05 5.91
C LEU A 172 8.61 9.85 4.96
N GLU A 173 8.36 9.40 3.73
CA GLU A 173 9.42 9.25 2.72
C GLU A 173 10.00 10.60 2.26
N LYS A 174 9.21 11.68 2.35
CA LYS A 174 9.59 13.03 1.91
C LYS A 174 9.87 14.02 3.05
N ALA A 175 9.72 13.58 4.30
CA ALA A 175 10.08 14.32 5.51
C ALA A 175 11.59 14.58 5.61
#